data_AF-A0AAJ2VFB6-F1
#
_entry.id   AF-A0AAJ2VFB6-F1
#
_cell.length_a   1.000
_cell.length_b   1.000
_cell.length_c   1.000
_cell.angle_alpha   90.00
_cell.angle_beta   90.00
_cell.angle_gamma   90.00
#
_symmetry.space_group_name_H-M   'P 1'
#
loop_
_entity.id
_entity.type
_entity.pdbx_description
1 polymer ?
#
loop_
_entity_poly.entity_id
_entity_poly.type
_entity_poly.pdbx_seq_one_letter_code
_entity_poly.pdbx_strand_id
1 'polypeptide(L)'
;MANQIPDFYVGSAGPSVTMRSTAYRHMKYKEPDGSINKFVAQTLESKSAPVIYFGFGKYSAGSTARDKFQIASEWSDARMRGAFDTLQLYKDGKSTAFVPKWEGNSHPTKLEPFAKAYPQYGQGGEAQLHAVGKLSILIQLILSRIKLCILWKEKTQRQCFITY
;
A
#
# COMPACT_ATOMS: atom_id res chain seq x y z
N MET A 1 2.85 20.07 -21.39
CA MET A 1 3.98 20.01 -20.44
C MET A 1 4.11 18.57 -19.97
N ALA A 2 5.31 17.99 -19.98
CA ALA A 2 5.51 16.66 -19.38
C ALA A 2 5.17 16.74 -17.89
N ASN A 3 4.38 15.79 -17.39
CA ASN A 3 4.04 15.70 -15.99
C ASN A 3 5.33 15.41 -15.21
N GLN A 4 5.95 16.42 -14.59
CA GLN A 4 7.14 16.24 -13.78
C GLN A 4 6.72 15.56 -12.47
N ILE A 5 7.11 14.30 -12.32
CA ILE A 5 6.89 13.53 -11.09
C ILE A 5 8.21 13.54 -10.32
N PRO A 6 8.23 14.00 -9.06
CA PRO A 6 9.44 13.95 -8.26
C PRO A 6 9.84 12.48 -8.01
N ASP A 7 11.11 12.14 -8.19
CA ASP A 7 11.63 10.79 -7.87
C ASP A 7 11.84 10.58 -6.36
N PHE A 8 12.05 11.67 -5.63
CA PHE A 8 12.24 11.66 -4.19
C PHE A 8 11.87 13.03 -3.58
N TYR A 9 11.54 13.00 -2.29
CA TYR A 9 11.36 14.19 -1.46
C TYR A 9 12.59 14.38 -0.58
N VAL A 10 13.19 15.57 -0.62
CA VAL A 10 14.31 15.93 0.27
C VAL A 10 13.75 16.71 1.46
N GLY A 11 13.89 16.17 2.66
CA GLY A 11 13.60 16.92 3.88
C GLY A 11 14.65 17.99 4.17
N SER A 12 14.31 18.97 5.01
CA SER A 12 15.20 20.10 5.35
C SER A 12 16.52 19.70 6.01
N ALA A 13 16.65 18.47 6.52
CA ALA A 13 17.89 17.92 7.09
C ALA A 13 18.83 17.27 6.06
N GLY A 14 18.57 17.41 4.76
CA GLY A 14 19.46 16.96 3.69
C GLY A 14 19.28 15.49 3.27
N PRO A 15 20.28 14.87 2.62
CA PRO A 15 20.14 13.55 2.01
C PRO A 15 19.71 12.42 2.97
N SER A 16 20.01 12.54 4.26
CA SER A 16 19.63 11.58 5.31
C SER A 16 18.12 11.51 5.57
N VAL A 17 17.35 12.49 5.08
CA VAL A 17 15.89 12.55 5.14
C VAL A 17 15.27 12.55 3.74
N THR A 18 15.91 11.83 2.81
CA THR A 18 15.38 11.60 1.46
C THR A 18 14.40 10.43 1.46
N MET A 19 13.18 10.67 0.99
CA MET A 19 12.15 9.66 0.87
C MET A 19 11.82 9.39 -0.59
N ARG A 20 11.77 8.11 -0.97
CA ARG A 20 11.36 7.70 -2.32
C ARG A 20 9.93 8.18 -2.60
N SER A 21 9.68 8.70 -3.80
CA SER A 21 8.33 9.11 -4.20
C SER A 21 7.41 7.92 -4.47
N THR A 22 7.98 6.77 -4.83
CA THR A 22 7.24 5.53 -4.99
C THR A 22 7.11 4.79 -3.68
N ALA A 23 5.86 4.49 -3.31
CA ALA A 23 5.53 3.61 -2.20
C ALA A 23 4.40 2.64 -2.58
N TYR A 24 4.13 1.68 -1.70
CA TYR A 24 3.14 0.64 -1.92
C TYR A 24 2.23 0.48 -0.72
N ARG A 25 0.93 0.39 -0.98
CA ARG A 25 -0.07 0.01 0.01
C ARG A 25 -0.59 -1.39 -0.31
N HIS A 26 -0.36 -2.31 0.62
CA HIS A 26 -0.95 -3.64 0.56
C HIS A 26 -2.31 -3.60 1.26
N MET A 27 -3.32 -4.15 0.61
CA MET A 27 -4.74 -4.04 0.97
C MET A 27 -5.39 -5.42 0.95
N LYS A 28 -6.49 -5.52 1.70
CA LYS A 28 -7.31 -6.72 1.76
C LYS A 28 -8.02 -6.94 0.42
N TYR A 29 -7.93 -8.14 -0.12
CA TYR A 29 -8.68 -8.57 -1.31
C TYR A 29 -9.80 -9.54 -0.94
N LYS A 30 -9.51 -10.55 -0.10
CA LYS A 30 -10.51 -11.51 0.38
C LYS A 30 -10.85 -11.31 1.84
N GLU A 31 -12.10 -11.62 2.16
CA GLU A 31 -12.54 -11.86 3.53
C GLU A 31 -12.12 -13.27 4.01
N PRO A 32 -12.17 -13.55 5.33
CA PRO A 32 -11.85 -14.86 5.87
C PRO A 32 -12.69 -16.01 5.29
N ASP A 33 -13.94 -15.73 4.90
CA ASP A 33 -14.84 -16.68 4.24
C ASP A 33 -14.53 -16.92 2.75
N GLY A 34 -13.52 -16.23 2.21
CA GLY A 34 -13.08 -16.33 0.82
C GLY A 34 -13.82 -15.41 -0.16
N SER A 35 -14.87 -14.70 0.29
CA SER A 35 -15.56 -13.69 -0.50
C SER A 35 -14.65 -12.50 -0.82
N ILE A 36 -14.96 -11.75 -1.88
CA ILE A 36 -14.20 -10.55 -2.25
C ILE A 36 -14.62 -9.40 -1.33
N ASN A 37 -13.64 -8.70 -0.74
CA ASN A 37 -13.89 -7.56 0.10
C ASN A 37 -14.69 -6.48 -0.66
N LYS A 38 -15.74 -5.95 -0.04
CA LYS A 38 -16.69 -5.01 -0.66
C LYS A 38 -16.06 -3.74 -1.25
N PHE A 39 -14.90 -3.33 -0.74
CA PHE A 39 -14.21 -2.12 -1.21
C PHE A 39 -13.34 -2.37 -2.45
N VAL A 40 -13.11 -3.62 -2.84
CA VAL A 40 -12.23 -3.96 -3.98
C VAL A 40 -12.73 -3.36 -5.28
N ALA A 41 -14.02 -3.55 -5.60
CA ALA A 41 -14.62 -3.03 -6.83
C ALA A 41 -14.51 -1.51 -6.91
N GLN A 42 -14.94 -0.81 -5.86
CA GLN A 42 -14.87 0.65 -5.77
C GLN A 42 -13.43 1.15 -5.87
N THR A 43 -12.48 0.48 -5.22
CA THR A 43 -11.08 0.88 -5.22
C THR A 43 -10.50 0.72 -6.63
N LEU A 44 -10.78 -0.40 -7.31
CA LEU A 44 -10.35 -0.64 -8.69
C LEU A 44 -10.92 0.38 -9.69
N GLU A 45 -12.20 0.72 -9.53
CA GLU A 45 -12.89 1.68 -10.40
C GLU A 45 -12.38 3.11 -10.19
N SER A 46 -12.36 3.57 -8.93
CA SER A 46 -11.95 4.94 -8.59
C SER A 46 -10.44 5.16 -8.60
N LYS A 47 -9.63 4.09 -8.62
CA LYS A 47 -8.17 4.13 -8.46
C LYS A 47 -7.76 4.96 -7.24
N SER A 48 -8.52 4.87 -6.16
CA SER A 48 -8.37 5.68 -4.96
C SER A 48 -8.70 4.86 -3.73
N ALA A 49 -7.94 5.07 -2.65
CA ALA A 49 -8.26 4.48 -1.37
C ALA A 49 -7.73 5.33 -0.20
N PRO A 50 -8.34 5.22 1.00
CA PRO A 50 -7.80 5.83 2.20
C PRO A 50 -6.44 5.21 2.51
N VAL A 51 -5.38 6.01 2.58
CA VAL A 51 -4.06 5.47 2.93
C VAL A 51 -3.91 5.57 4.42
N ILE A 52 -4.16 4.45 5.09
CA ILE A 52 -3.89 4.31 6.52
C ILE A 52 -2.41 3.97 6.71
N TYR A 53 -1.95 2.82 6.23
CA TYR A 53 -0.57 2.36 6.30
C TYR A 53 -0.03 2.11 4.88
N PHE A 54 1.22 2.48 4.65
CA PHE A 54 1.97 2.17 3.43
C PHE A 54 3.45 1.95 3.75
N GLY A 55 4.16 1.29 2.85
CA GLY A 55 5.59 1.06 2.97
C GLY A 55 6.27 1.10 1.62
N PHE A 56 7.58 0.84 1.58
CA PHE A 56 8.38 0.98 0.37
C PHE A 56 8.72 -0.36 -0.29
N GLY A 57 8.56 -1.47 0.44
CA GLY A 57 8.69 -2.83 -0.08
C GLY A 57 7.62 -3.16 -1.12
N LYS A 58 8.06 -3.62 -2.30
CA LYS A 58 7.20 -4.14 -3.36
C LYS A 58 7.19 -5.66 -3.31
N TYR A 59 6.13 -6.27 -2.79
CA TYR A 59 6.05 -7.73 -2.66
C TYR A 59 5.12 -8.36 -3.68
N SER A 60 5.54 -9.47 -4.30
CA SER A 60 4.78 -10.23 -5.30
C SER A 60 3.83 -11.26 -4.69
N ALA A 61 3.76 -11.37 -3.37
CA ALA A 61 2.83 -12.24 -2.66
C ALA A 61 2.31 -11.54 -1.39
N GLY A 62 1.00 -11.68 -1.13
CA GLY A 62 0.38 -11.15 0.08
C GLY A 62 0.96 -11.75 1.35
N SER A 63 1.33 -13.03 1.36
CA SER A 63 2.01 -13.68 2.49
C SER A 63 3.35 -13.02 2.84
N THR A 64 4.16 -12.68 1.84
CA THR A 64 5.42 -11.97 2.04
C THR A 64 5.20 -10.57 2.57
N ALA A 65 4.20 -9.85 2.03
CA ALA A 65 3.83 -8.55 2.56
C ALA A 65 3.39 -8.64 4.03
N ARG A 66 2.57 -9.63 4.39
CA ARG A 66 2.14 -9.84 5.78
C ARG A 66 3.32 -10.14 6.70
N ASP A 67 4.24 -11.00 6.29
CA ASP A 67 5.44 -11.33 7.08
C ASP A 67 6.29 -10.09 7.37
N LYS A 68 6.56 -9.28 6.33
CA LYS A 68 7.44 -8.11 6.42
C LYS A 68 6.83 -6.90 7.13
N PHE A 69 5.52 -6.72 7.02
CA PHE A 69 4.78 -5.66 7.70
C PHE A 69 4.09 -6.12 9.00
N GLN A 70 4.25 -7.38 9.40
CA GLN A 70 3.59 -7.99 10.57
C GLN A 70 2.07 -7.82 10.58
N ILE A 71 1.44 -8.09 9.43
CA ILE A 71 0.00 -7.95 9.26
C ILE A 71 -0.69 -9.27 9.60
N ALA A 72 -1.56 -9.23 10.61
CA ALA A 72 -2.37 -10.38 10.97
C ALA A 72 -3.32 -10.77 9.83
N SER A 73 -3.51 -12.09 9.62
CA SER A 73 -4.34 -12.62 8.53
C SER A 73 -5.82 -12.25 8.67
N GLU A 74 -6.30 -12.08 9.89
CA GLU A 74 -7.64 -11.63 10.24
C GLU A 74 -7.88 -10.16 9.86
N TRP A 75 -6.82 -9.33 9.86
CA TRP A 75 -6.90 -7.93 9.48
C TRP A 75 -6.86 -7.75 7.96
N SER A 76 -5.91 -8.41 7.28
CA SER A 76 -5.77 -8.31 5.83
C SER A 76 -4.99 -9.47 5.24
N ASP A 77 -5.40 -9.95 4.07
CA ASP A 77 -4.64 -10.92 3.29
C ASP A 77 -3.51 -10.29 2.46
N ALA A 78 -3.43 -8.94 2.41
CA ALA A 78 -2.43 -8.13 1.72
C ALA A 78 -2.26 -8.41 0.22
N ARG A 79 -3.29 -8.97 -0.45
CA ARG A 79 -3.19 -9.42 -1.86
C ARG A 79 -3.46 -8.33 -2.88
N MET A 80 -4.06 -7.22 -2.49
CA MET A 80 -4.25 -6.08 -3.39
C MET A 80 -3.15 -5.06 -3.14
N ARG A 81 -2.48 -4.55 -4.17
CA ARG A 81 -1.41 -3.57 -4.00
C ARG A 81 -1.72 -2.29 -4.77
N GLY A 82 -1.75 -1.16 -4.07
CA GLY A 82 -1.69 0.16 -4.70
C GLY A 82 -0.24 0.61 -4.78
N ALA A 83 0.19 1.15 -5.91
CA ALA A 83 1.42 1.92 -6.04
C ALA A 83 1.07 3.41 -6.08
N PHE A 84 1.86 4.20 -5.38
CA PHE A 84 1.80 5.66 -5.45
C PHE A 84 2.93 6.13 -6.36
N ASP A 85 2.59 6.82 -7.43
CA ASP A 85 3.57 7.47 -8.34
C ASP A 85 3.80 8.93 -7.92
N THR A 86 2.74 9.59 -7.46
CA THR A 86 2.76 10.96 -6.93
C THR A 86 2.36 10.95 -5.45
N LEU A 87 3.17 10.32 -4.60
CA LEU A 87 2.90 10.31 -3.16
C LEU A 87 3.11 11.73 -2.59
N GLN A 88 2.14 12.63 -2.77
CA GLN A 88 2.22 13.98 -2.24
C GLN A 88 1.93 13.94 -0.74
N LEU A 89 3.00 13.81 0.04
CA LEU A 89 2.94 13.75 1.50
C LEU A 89 3.02 15.13 2.14
N TYR A 90 3.06 16.20 1.36
CA TYR A 90 2.99 17.55 1.86
C TYR A 90 1.73 18.23 1.34
N LYS A 91 0.94 18.76 2.25
CA LYS A 91 -0.19 19.64 1.94
C LYS A 91 -0.01 20.93 2.72
N ASP A 92 -0.03 22.07 2.01
CA ASP A 92 0.14 23.41 2.61
C ASP A 92 1.43 23.51 3.46
N GLY A 93 2.52 22.90 3.00
CA GLY A 93 3.81 22.88 3.69
C GLY A 93 3.89 21.95 4.91
N LYS A 94 2.84 21.19 5.23
CA LYS A 94 2.79 20.25 6.36
C LYS A 94 2.80 18.80 5.88
N SER A 95 3.59 17.96 6.55
CA SER A 95 3.57 16.52 6.27
C SER A 95 2.21 15.92 6.64
N THR A 96 1.61 15.17 5.71
CA THR A 96 0.40 14.36 5.90
C THR A 96 0.73 12.91 6.19
N ALA A 97 2.02 12.55 6.28
CA ALA A 97 2.49 11.25 6.74
C ALA A 97 3.36 11.36 7.99
N PHE A 98 3.26 10.35 8.85
CA PHE A 98 4.02 10.25 10.09
C PHE A 98 4.41 8.80 10.39
N VAL A 99 5.44 8.63 11.21
CA VAL A 99 5.84 7.31 11.71
C VAL A 99 4.74 6.81 12.66
N PRO A 100 4.16 5.62 12.43
CA PRO A 100 3.11 5.10 13.29
C PRO A 100 3.65 4.88 14.70
N LYS A 101 2.73 4.94 15.67
CA LYS A 101 3.05 4.60 17.05
C LYS A 101 2.90 3.11 17.26
N TRP A 102 3.68 2.60 18.20
CA TRP A 102 3.76 1.19 18.52
C TRP A 102 2.38 0.60 18.89
N GLU A 103 2.11 -0.60 18.39
CA GLU A 103 0.89 -1.37 18.62
C GLU A 103 -0.40 -0.57 18.36
N GLY A 104 -0.47 0.08 17.19
CA GLY A 104 -1.69 0.78 16.77
C GLY A 104 -2.06 1.97 17.66
N ASN A 105 -1.06 2.70 18.17
CA ASN A 105 -1.19 3.81 19.13
C ASN A 105 -1.44 3.45 20.60
N SER A 106 -1.34 2.17 20.97
CA SER A 106 -1.46 1.77 22.39
C SER A 106 -0.33 2.34 23.26
N HIS A 107 0.82 2.69 22.66
CA HIS A 107 1.94 3.33 23.33
C HIS A 107 2.20 4.73 22.72
N PRO A 108 1.66 5.81 23.32
CA PRO A 108 1.60 7.13 22.68
C PRO A 108 2.95 7.80 22.46
N THR A 109 4.00 7.35 23.16
CA THR A 109 5.37 7.91 23.13
C THR A 109 6.36 7.04 22.36
N LYS A 110 5.99 5.80 21.99
CA LYS A 110 6.88 4.85 21.30
C LYS A 110 6.55 4.82 19.81
N LEU A 111 7.52 5.18 18.99
CA LEU A 111 7.39 5.12 17.53
C LEU A 111 7.75 3.74 16.99
N GLU A 112 7.15 3.38 15.86
CA GLU A 112 7.40 2.15 15.13
C GLU A 112 7.83 2.47 13.67
N PRO A 113 9.08 2.94 13.47
CA PRO A 113 9.59 3.24 12.12
C PRO A 113 9.72 1.98 11.26
N PHE A 114 9.94 0.82 11.88
CA PHE A 114 10.02 -0.48 11.26
C PHE A 114 9.04 -1.42 11.95
N ALA A 115 8.34 -2.26 11.18
CA ALA A 115 7.40 -3.26 11.70
C ALA A 115 8.09 -4.19 12.69
N LYS A 116 7.76 -4.04 13.98
CA LYS A 116 8.32 -4.82 15.10
C LYS A 116 7.31 -5.07 16.22
N ALA A 117 6.17 -4.37 16.23
CA ALA A 117 5.17 -4.44 17.28
C ALA A 117 4.47 -5.80 17.39
N TYR A 118 4.41 -6.57 16.30
CA TYR A 118 3.65 -7.82 16.26
C TYR A 118 4.51 -8.99 15.74
N PRO A 119 5.52 -9.44 16.50
CA PRO A 119 6.42 -10.53 16.08
C PRO A 119 5.70 -11.85 15.79
N GLN A 120 4.52 -12.07 16.37
CA GLN A 120 3.69 -13.25 16.09
C GLN A 120 3.13 -13.30 14.67
N TYR A 121 3.10 -12.18 13.94
CA TYR A 121 2.55 -12.10 12.58
C TYR A 121 3.62 -12.08 11.49
N GLY A 122 4.90 -12.15 11.85
CA GLY A 122 6.00 -12.25 10.89
C GLY A 122 7.32 -11.67 11.38
N GLN A 123 8.36 -11.86 10.56
CA GLN A 123 9.71 -11.38 10.85
C GLN A 123 9.81 -9.85 10.96
N GLY A 124 8.89 -9.12 10.31
CA GLY A 124 8.90 -7.67 10.33
C GLY A 124 10.13 -7.06 9.64
N GLY A 125 10.50 -5.87 10.11
CA GLY A 125 11.69 -5.13 9.68
C GLY A 125 11.47 -4.17 8.52
N GLU A 126 10.29 -4.15 7.90
CA GLU A 126 10.00 -3.21 6.82
C GLU A 126 9.59 -1.84 7.36
N ALA A 127 10.06 -0.79 6.69
CA ALA A 127 9.69 0.58 7.03
C ALA A 127 8.23 0.86 6.65
N GLN A 128 7.49 1.46 7.56
CA GLN A 128 6.08 1.79 7.36
C GLN A 128 5.78 3.21 7.83
N LEU A 129 4.83 3.85 7.14
CA LEU A 129 4.32 5.17 7.48
C LEU A 129 2.81 5.13 7.51
N HIS A 130 2.24 6.00 8.34
CA HIS A 130 0.82 6.27 8.34
C HIS A 130 0.55 7.57 7.59
N ALA A 131 -0.40 7.59 6.66
CA ALA A 131 -0.85 8.82 6.00
C ALA A 131 -2.24 9.24 6.50
N VAL A 132 -2.54 10.53 6.38
CA VAL A 132 -3.88 11.06 6.65
C VAL A 132 -4.54 11.40 5.31
N GLY A 133 -5.73 10.84 5.07
CA GLY A 133 -6.57 11.17 3.92
C GLY A 133 -6.65 10.07 2.86
N LYS A 134 -7.09 10.47 1.66
CA LYS A 134 -7.19 9.60 0.48
C LYS A 134 -6.08 9.98 -0.51
N LEU A 135 -5.42 8.97 -1.06
CA LEU A 135 -4.46 9.16 -2.13
C LEU A 135 -4.94 8.39 -3.36
N SER A 136 -4.68 8.96 -4.53
CA SER A 136 -4.81 8.27 -5.81
C SER A 136 -3.76 7.17 -5.88
N ILE A 137 -4.20 5.96 -6.27
CA ILE A 137 -3.37 4.77 -6.33
C ILE A 137 -3.48 4.11 -7.70
N LEU A 138 -2.33 3.77 -8.27
CA LEU A 138 -2.29 2.81 -9.37
C LEU A 138 -2.42 1.41 -8.78
N ILE A 139 -3.55 0.75 -9.01
CA ILE A 139 -3.80 -0.55 -8.41
C ILE A 139 -3.25 -1.68 -9.28
N GLN A 140 -2.55 -2.59 -8.63
CA GLN A 140 -2.11 -3.86 -9.18
C GLN A 140 -2.55 -5.00 -8.26
N LEU A 141 -3.29 -5.96 -8.80
CA LEU A 141 -3.67 -7.15 -8.05
C LEU A 141 -2.45 -8.09 -7.96
N ILE A 142 -2.07 -8.46 -6.73
CA ILE A 142 -1.03 -9.46 -6.50
C ILE A 142 -1.70 -10.82 -6.58
N LEU A 143 -1.67 -11.40 -7.77
CA LEU A 143 -2.23 -12.72 -8.01
C LEU A 143 -1.06 -13.67 -8.22
N SER A 144 -1.04 -14.74 -7.43
CA SER A 144 -0.31 -15.96 -7.79
C SER A 144 -0.68 -16.30 -9.23
N ARG A 145 0.30 -16.59 -10.10
CA ARG A 145 0.24 -16.85 -11.55
C ARG A 145 -0.91 -17.79 -12.03
N ILE A 146 -2.15 -17.38 -11.81
CA ILE A 146 -3.37 -18.06 -12.14
C ILE A 146 -4.23 -16.95 -12.75
N LYS A 147 -4.35 -17.02 -14.08
CA LYS A 147 -5.09 -16.13 -14.98
C LYS A 147 -6.24 -15.41 -14.26
N LEU A 148 -6.11 -14.10 -14.10
CA LEU A 148 -7.25 -13.27 -13.73
C LEU A 148 -7.81 -12.61 -14.97
N CYS A 149 -8.83 -13.25 -15.53
CA CYS A 149 -9.77 -12.57 -16.40
C CYS A 149 -10.61 -11.64 -15.52
N ILE A 150 -10.32 -10.34 -15.55
CA ILE A 150 -11.19 -9.34 -14.94
C ILE A 150 -12.40 -9.20 -15.87
N LEU A 151 -13.57 -9.60 -15.38
CA LEU A 151 -14.88 -9.34 -15.99
C LEU A 151 -15.12 -7.83 -16.00
N TRP A 152 -14.76 -7.18 -17.08
CA TRP A 152 -15.22 -5.83 -17.41
C TRP A 152 -16.57 -5.96 -18.11
N LYS A 153 -17.66 -5.67 -17.41
CA LYS A 153 -19.00 -5.66 -17.99
C LYS A 153 -19.36 -4.21 -18.31
N GLU A 154 -18.80 -3.69 -19.41
CA GLU A 154 -19.54 -2.78 -20.30
C GLU A 154 -18.83 -2.66 -21.66
N LYS A 155 -19.55 -3.12 -22.69
CA LYS A 155 -19.42 -2.85 -24.13
C LYS A 155 -18.02 -2.92 -24.76
N THR A 156 -17.77 -4.08 -25.39
CA THR A 156 -16.90 -4.27 -26.57
C THR A 156 -15.40 -4.05 -26.38
N GLN A 157 -14.71 -5.08 -25.89
CA GLN A 157 -13.40 -5.62 -26.34
C GLN A 157 -12.85 -6.46 -25.18
N ARG A 158 -12.85 -7.80 -25.34
CA ARG A 158 -12.15 -8.69 -24.40
C ARG A 158 -10.67 -8.67 -24.75
N GLN A 159 -9.84 -7.99 -23.97
CA GLN A 159 -8.39 -8.05 -24.17
C GLN A 159 -7.72 -8.74 -22.98
N CYS A 160 -7.50 -10.05 -23.13
CA CYS A 160 -6.54 -10.78 -22.32
C CYS A 160 -5.14 -10.46 -22.87
N PHE A 161 -4.37 -9.63 -22.18
CA PHE A 161 -2.96 -9.47 -22.50
C PHE A 161 -2.16 -10.61 -21.87
N ILE A 162 -1.73 -11.54 -22.72
CA ILE A 162 -0.66 -12.50 -22.43
C ILE A 162 0.59 -11.92 -23.10
N THR A 163 1.66 -11.69 -22.34
CA THR A 163 3.00 -11.57 -22.90
C THR A 163 3.86 -12.61 -22.21
N TYR A 164 4.49 -13.47 -23.03
CA TYR A 164 5.34 -14.59 -22.67
C TYR A 164 6.65 -14.12 -22.01
#